data_AF-A0AAI8R986-F1
#
_entry.id   AF-A0AAI8R986-F1
#
_cell.length_a   1.000
_cell.length_b   1.000
_cell.length_c   1.000
_cell.angle_alpha   90.00
_cell.angle_beta   90.00
_cell.angle_gamma   90.00
#
_symmetry.space_group_name_H-M   'P 1'
#
loop_
_entity.id
_entity.type
_entity.pdbx_description
1 polymer ?
#
loop_
_entity_poly.entity_id
_entity_poly.type
_entity_poly.pdbx_seq_one_letter_code
_entity_poly.pdbx_strand_id
1 'polypeptide(L)'
;MKKLFNATFEQSLNLLDDRLVDYMIKDTEKRGLYNGKKRFLLISISIILIMGQYGFVKFTELGIKDPDRNSLVPEPDINFLPESFFWIFLFIYLFIWLYTRYKNRNNSSTRIFITMNTCNNYLIWLILTVNLFFITMFLKLLTSIGMIIVLILLTIVGYIVIRSKCNSLNIKMLNIKDKEKHKVGGFIKKIIQMVMSYGWIVVIIVMIWKFIFPSGNTPRTDMIGFINIFAMWIAFNIAVILAEAYLFFPYLLHGYYKHKYSEEYRNFEGKTQLEWYGEKYFNKHIKGTDKEEIYNE
;
A
#
# COMPACT_ATOMS: atom_id res chain seq x y z
N MET A 1 5.32 -21.34 18.32
CA MET A 1 5.07 -21.02 16.90
C MET A 1 6.05 -19.94 16.46
N LYS A 2 7.01 -20.22 15.56
CA LYS A 2 7.94 -19.17 15.07
C LYS A 2 7.12 -18.10 14.36
N LYS A 3 7.19 -16.85 14.84
CA LYS A 3 6.46 -15.71 14.26
C LYS A 3 7.23 -15.22 13.04
N LEU A 4 6.51 -14.74 12.02
CA LEU A 4 7.04 -14.24 10.75
C LEU A 4 8.12 -13.15 10.88
N PHE A 5 8.24 -12.47 12.04
CA PHE A 5 9.24 -11.44 12.35
C PHE A 5 10.48 -11.95 13.13
N ASN A 6 10.46 -13.24 13.48
CA ASN A 6 11.50 -13.93 14.26
C ASN A 6 12.21 -15.03 13.46
N ALA A 7 12.18 -14.97 12.13
CA ALA A 7 12.96 -15.86 11.28
C ALA A 7 14.46 -15.62 11.47
N THR A 8 15.28 -16.65 11.25
CA THR A 8 16.75 -16.53 11.18
C THR A 8 17.16 -15.82 9.88
N PHE A 9 18.45 -15.48 9.77
CA PHE A 9 19.00 -14.91 8.54
C PHE A 9 18.77 -15.84 7.34
N GLU A 10 19.13 -17.12 7.44
CA GLU A 10 18.98 -18.11 6.36
C GLU A 10 17.52 -18.28 5.96
N GLN A 11 16.61 -18.32 6.94
CA GLN A 11 15.18 -18.38 6.67
C GLN A 11 14.68 -17.12 5.96
N SER A 12 15.24 -15.95 6.26
CA SER A 12 14.85 -14.69 5.62
C SER A 12 15.26 -14.62 4.14
N LEU A 13 16.32 -15.31 3.74
CA LEU A 13 16.76 -15.36 2.34
C LEU A 13 15.72 -16.02 1.43
N ASN A 14 14.90 -16.94 1.94
CA ASN A 14 13.80 -17.57 1.22
C ASN A 14 12.72 -16.55 0.75
N LEU A 15 12.71 -15.31 1.27
CA LEU A 15 11.85 -14.24 0.73
C LEU A 15 12.25 -13.83 -0.69
N LEU A 16 13.53 -13.99 -1.05
CA LEU A 16 14.05 -13.65 -2.37
C LEU A 16 13.54 -14.59 -3.47
N ASP A 17 13.07 -15.78 -3.11
CA ASP A 17 12.43 -16.72 -4.03
C ASP A 17 11.01 -16.28 -4.46
N ASP A 18 10.42 -15.30 -3.77
CA ASP A 18 9.13 -14.72 -4.16
C ASP A 18 9.32 -13.76 -5.34
N ARG A 19 8.79 -14.14 -6.51
CA ARG A 19 8.89 -13.36 -7.75
C ARG A 19 8.46 -11.90 -7.62
N LEU A 20 7.48 -11.59 -6.75
CA LEU A 20 7.02 -10.22 -6.55
C LEU A 20 8.01 -9.41 -5.71
N VAL A 21 8.68 -10.06 -4.75
CA VAL A 21 9.75 -9.44 -3.95
C VAL A 21 10.94 -9.12 -4.86
N ASP A 22 11.39 -10.11 -5.63
CA ASP A 22 12.49 -9.92 -6.60
C ASP A 22 12.18 -8.82 -7.62
N TYR A 23 10.95 -8.80 -8.16
CA TYR A 23 10.49 -7.72 -9.04
C TYR A 23 10.59 -6.35 -8.37
N MET A 24 10.10 -6.21 -7.14
CA MET A 24 10.12 -4.94 -6.41
C MET A 24 11.55 -4.50 -6.08
N ILE A 25 12.44 -5.41 -5.69
CA ILE A 25 13.87 -5.11 -5.46
C ILE A 25 14.47 -4.54 -6.74
N LYS A 26 14.36 -5.28 -7.86
CA LYS A 26 14.92 -4.87 -9.15
C LYS A 26 14.35 -3.54 -9.65
N ASP A 27 13.04 -3.33 -9.53
CA ASP A 27 12.41 -2.07 -9.96
C ASP A 27 12.85 -0.89 -9.10
N THR A 28 12.89 -1.06 -7.78
CA THR A 28 13.25 0.01 -6.86
C THR A 28 14.72 0.43 -6.96
N GLU A 29 15.64 -0.51 -7.17
CA GLU A 29 17.07 -0.23 -7.33
C GLU A 29 17.38 0.48 -8.66
N LYS A 30 16.71 0.09 -9.75
CA LYS A 30 16.86 0.71 -11.08
C LYS A 30 16.38 2.16 -11.11
N ARG A 31 15.35 2.50 -10.34
CA ARG A 31 14.72 3.82 -10.40
C ARG A 31 15.45 4.84 -9.53
N GLY A 32 15.97 5.88 -10.18
CA GLY A 32 16.59 7.05 -9.55
C GLY A 32 15.72 7.76 -8.49
N LEU A 33 14.41 7.54 -8.53
CA LEU A 33 13.45 8.09 -7.58
C LEU A 33 13.64 7.51 -6.16
N TYR A 34 13.85 6.20 -6.05
CA TYR A 34 13.87 5.49 -4.77
C TYR A 34 15.28 5.36 -4.18
N ASN A 35 16.31 5.36 -5.03
CA ASN A 35 17.71 5.27 -4.60
C ASN A 35 18.33 6.63 -4.19
N GLY A 36 17.55 7.72 -4.26
CA GLY A 36 17.94 9.05 -3.80
C GLY A 36 18.58 9.96 -4.86
N LYS A 37 18.85 9.46 -6.08
CA LYS A 37 19.42 10.27 -7.18
C LYS A 37 18.49 11.41 -7.61
N LYS A 38 17.18 11.20 -7.57
CA LYS A 38 16.15 12.20 -7.95
C LYS A 38 15.37 12.73 -6.74
N ARG A 39 16.09 13.08 -5.65
CA ARG A 39 15.46 13.51 -4.39
C ARG A 39 14.53 14.71 -4.54
N PHE A 40 14.92 15.73 -5.32
CA PHE A 40 14.07 16.92 -5.53
C PHE A 40 12.77 16.56 -6.24
N LEU A 41 12.83 15.73 -7.29
CA LEU A 41 11.63 15.23 -7.98
C LEU A 41 10.71 14.45 -7.03
N LEU A 42 11.26 13.58 -6.18
CA LEU A 42 10.46 12.85 -5.19
C LEU A 42 9.75 13.81 -4.22
N ILE A 43 10.44 14.84 -3.73
CA ILE A 43 9.86 15.85 -2.84
C ILE A 43 8.74 16.63 -3.57
N SER A 44 8.97 17.05 -4.81
CA SER A 44 7.96 17.75 -5.61
C SER A 44 6.71 16.89 -5.83
N ILE A 45 6.90 15.61 -6.19
CA ILE A 45 5.79 14.65 -6.33
C ILE A 45 5.05 14.50 -5.00
N SER A 46 5.76 14.36 -3.88
CA SER A 46 5.13 14.26 -2.56
C SER A 46 4.29 15.50 -2.21
N ILE A 47 4.78 16.71 -2.49
CA ILE A 47 4.02 17.94 -2.25
C ILE A 47 2.76 17.98 -3.11
N ILE A 48 2.87 17.66 -4.42
CA ILE A 48 1.73 17.59 -5.34
C ILE A 48 0.69 16.58 -4.84
N LEU A 49 1.13 15.40 -4.42
CA LEU A 49 0.25 14.34 -3.91
C LEU A 49 -0.47 14.75 -2.62
N ILE A 50 0.23 15.38 -1.66
CA ILE A 50 -0.38 15.91 -0.43
C ILE A 50 -1.37 17.04 -0.74
N MET A 51 -1.03 17.95 -1.66
CA MET A 51 -1.97 18.98 -2.11
C MET A 51 -3.19 18.37 -2.80
N GLY A 52 -3.01 17.32 -3.59
CA GLY A 52 -4.10 16.57 -4.21
C GLY A 52 -5.05 15.96 -3.16
N GLN A 53 -4.53 15.40 -2.08
CA GLN A 53 -5.33 14.90 -0.95
C GLN A 53 -6.13 16.02 -0.28
N TYR A 54 -5.48 17.16 -0.02
CA TYR A 54 -6.17 18.31 0.56
C TYR A 54 -7.28 18.82 -0.37
N GLY A 55 -6.99 18.93 -1.67
CA GLY A 55 -7.97 19.28 -2.70
C GLY A 55 -9.13 18.30 -2.76
N PHE A 56 -8.88 16.99 -2.60
CA PHE A 56 -9.92 15.97 -2.57
C PHE A 56 -10.83 16.07 -1.33
N VAL A 57 -10.25 16.39 -0.17
CA VAL A 57 -11.02 16.69 1.05
C VAL A 57 -11.87 17.93 0.86
N LYS A 58 -11.31 19.00 0.27
CA LYS A 58 -12.07 20.23 -0.05
C LYS A 58 -13.17 19.99 -1.07
N PHE A 59 -12.92 19.16 -2.08
CA PHE A 59 -13.94 18.72 -3.03
C PHE A 59 -15.11 18.02 -2.32
N THR A 60 -14.82 17.19 -1.33
CA THR A 60 -15.85 16.53 -0.50
C THR A 60 -16.66 17.55 0.30
N GLU A 61 -16.01 18.52 0.94
CA GLU A 61 -16.71 19.58 1.68
C GLU A 61 -17.59 20.45 0.79
N LEU A 62 -17.12 20.79 -0.41
CA LEU A 62 -17.90 21.55 -1.39
C LEU A 62 -19.13 20.75 -1.84
N GLY A 63 -18.97 19.45 -2.12
CA GLY A 63 -20.09 18.59 -2.51
C GLY A 63 -21.17 18.41 -1.44
N ILE A 64 -20.84 18.66 -0.16
CA ILE A 64 -21.80 18.64 0.95
C ILE A 64 -22.45 20.02 1.14
N LYS A 65 -21.69 21.11 1.00
CA LYS A 65 -22.20 22.48 1.18
C LYS A 65 -23.12 22.90 0.05
N ASP A 66 -22.74 22.57 -1.19
CA ASP A 66 -23.43 22.95 -2.41
C ASP A 66 -23.76 21.68 -3.24
N PRO A 67 -24.72 20.85 -2.78
CA PRO A 67 -25.03 19.59 -3.43
C PRO A 67 -25.64 19.80 -4.82
N ASP A 68 -25.22 18.98 -5.79
CA ASP A 68 -25.81 18.94 -7.12
C ASP A 68 -27.18 18.26 -7.08
N ARG A 69 -28.22 18.97 -7.49
CA ARG A 69 -29.60 18.47 -7.56
C ARG A 69 -29.77 17.30 -8.53
N ASN A 70 -28.85 17.13 -9.48
CA ASN A 70 -28.83 16.03 -10.43
C ASN A 70 -27.84 14.91 -10.03
N SER A 71 -27.36 14.92 -8.79
CA SER A 71 -26.44 13.90 -8.28
C SER A 71 -27.01 12.48 -8.38
N LEU A 72 -26.13 11.52 -8.67
CA LEU A 72 -26.43 10.08 -8.69
C LEU A 72 -26.82 9.52 -7.33
N VAL A 73 -26.44 10.23 -6.26
CA VAL A 73 -26.66 9.80 -4.87
C VAL A 73 -27.34 10.90 -4.06
N PRO A 74 -28.17 10.53 -3.07
CA PRO A 74 -28.80 11.49 -2.18
C PRO A 74 -27.78 12.39 -1.46
N GLU A 75 -28.21 13.58 -1.07
CA GLU A 75 -27.39 14.54 -0.31
C GLU A 75 -26.89 13.91 1.00
N PRO A 76 -25.56 13.91 1.26
CA PRO A 76 -24.99 13.35 2.48
C PRO A 76 -25.43 14.11 3.74
N ASP A 77 -25.92 13.39 4.75
CA ASP A 77 -26.29 13.98 6.05
C ASP A 77 -25.10 14.06 7.02
N ILE A 78 -24.07 13.23 6.83
CA ILE A 78 -22.92 13.11 7.72
C ILE A 78 -21.64 13.14 6.89
N ASN A 79 -20.71 14.03 7.25
CA ASN A 79 -19.37 14.08 6.66
C ASN A 79 -18.39 13.18 7.41
N PHE A 80 -18.02 12.03 6.83
CA PHE A 80 -16.98 11.14 7.37
C PHE A 80 -15.56 11.55 6.96
N LEU A 81 -15.43 12.50 6.04
CA LEU A 81 -14.16 13.10 5.63
C LEU A 81 -14.13 14.62 5.92
N PRO A 82 -14.24 15.04 7.19
CA PRO A 82 -14.08 16.45 7.55
C PRO A 82 -12.63 16.91 7.33
N GLU A 83 -12.42 18.20 7.06
CA GLU A 83 -11.07 18.77 6.90
C GLU A 83 -10.13 18.47 8.08
N SER A 84 -10.64 18.36 9.30
CA SER A 84 -9.83 18.01 10.47
C SER A 84 -9.09 16.68 10.30
N PHE A 85 -9.69 15.70 9.61
CA PHE A 85 -9.07 14.39 9.40
C PHE A 85 -7.87 14.47 8.47
N PHE A 86 -7.87 15.41 7.50
CA PHE A 86 -6.69 15.67 6.68
C PHE A 86 -5.49 16.04 7.55
N TRP A 87 -5.67 16.99 8.47
CA TRP A 87 -4.59 17.46 9.34
C TRP A 87 -4.12 16.38 10.31
N ILE A 88 -5.03 15.58 10.85
CA ILE A 88 -4.70 14.42 11.71
C ILE A 88 -3.86 13.41 10.93
N PHE A 89 -4.29 13.01 9.73
CA PHE A 89 -3.56 12.04 8.92
C PHE A 89 -2.23 12.58 8.43
N LEU A 90 -2.16 13.87 8.05
CA LEU A 90 -0.90 14.53 7.69
C LEU A 90 0.08 14.51 8.86
N PHE A 91 -0.39 14.83 10.07
CA PHE A 91 0.44 14.80 11.26
C PHE A 91 0.98 13.39 11.55
N ILE A 92 0.12 12.37 11.51
CA ILE A 92 0.53 10.97 11.69
C ILE A 92 1.56 10.55 10.62
N TYR A 93 1.29 10.88 9.36
CA TYR A 93 2.18 10.58 8.24
C TYR A 93 3.56 11.23 8.42
N LEU A 94 3.60 12.53 8.73
CA LEU A 94 4.85 13.26 8.96
C LEU A 94 5.59 12.73 10.19
N PHE A 95 4.89 12.36 11.27
CA PHE A 95 5.49 11.77 12.45
C PHE A 95 6.19 10.44 12.13
N ILE A 96 5.50 9.52 11.45
CA ILE A 96 6.07 8.23 11.02
C ILE A 96 7.25 8.46 10.07
N TRP A 97 7.12 9.38 9.12
CA TRP A 97 8.17 9.72 8.17
C TRP A 97 9.42 10.28 8.87
N LEU A 98 9.25 11.24 9.78
CA LEU A 98 10.35 11.82 10.56
C LEU A 98 11.01 10.78 11.46
N TYR A 99 10.23 9.97 12.17
CA TYR A 99 10.74 8.91 13.04
C TYR A 99 11.60 7.90 12.27
N THR A 100 11.06 7.36 11.16
CA THR A 100 11.77 6.37 10.34
C THR A 100 13.01 6.94 9.68
N ARG A 101 12.97 8.21 9.27
CA ARG A 101 14.12 8.92 8.70
C ARG A 101 15.18 9.25 9.74
N TYR A 102 14.79 9.64 10.96
CA TYR A 102 15.72 9.91 12.05
C TYR A 102 16.50 8.65 12.44
N LYS A 103 15.79 7.54 12.69
CA LYS A 103 16.38 6.26 13.10
C LYS A 103 17.40 5.70 12.10
N ASN A 104 17.31 6.10 10.83
CA ASN A 104 18.11 5.54 9.74
C ASN A 104 18.88 6.60 8.93
N ARG A 105 19.03 7.83 9.44
CA ARG A 105 19.46 9.02 8.68
C ARG A 105 20.76 8.81 7.88
N ASN A 106 21.68 8.02 8.42
CA ASN A 106 23.00 7.83 7.83
C ASN A 106 23.15 6.47 7.14
N ASN A 107 22.25 5.51 7.37
CA ASN A 107 22.41 4.16 6.84
C ASN A 107 21.90 4.07 5.39
N SER A 108 22.82 3.88 4.44
CA SER A 108 22.48 3.79 3.02
C SER A 108 21.74 2.50 2.66
N SER A 109 21.95 1.39 3.39
CA SER A 109 21.35 0.09 3.08
C SER A 109 19.85 0.04 3.30
N THR A 110 19.32 0.88 4.21
CA THR A 110 17.89 0.94 4.52
C THR A 110 17.14 2.04 3.78
N ARG A 111 17.85 2.91 3.05
CA ARG A 111 17.29 4.11 2.41
C ARG A 111 16.17 3.82 1.42
N ILE A 112 16.35 2.84 0.53
CA ILE A 112 15.34 2.47 -0.47
C ILE A 112 14.09 1.93 0.25
N PHE A 113 14.29 1.04 1.21
CA PHE A 113 13.21 0.47 2.02
C PHE A 113 12.42 1.56 2.78
N ILE A 114 13.08 2.53 3.40
CA ILE A 114 12.41 3.64 4.10
C ILE A 114 11.61 4.49 3.14
N THR A 115 12.14 4.73 1.93
CA THR A 115 11.44 5.49 0.90
C THR A 115 10.18 4.75 0.48
N MET A 116 10.27 3.44 0.21
CA MET A 116 9.09 2.63 -0.14
C MET A 116 8.10 2.52 1.03
N ASN A 117 8.57 2.38 2.26
CA ASN A 117 7.72 2.42 3.45
C ASN A 117 6.98 3.76 3.57
N THR A 118 7.64 4.87 3.26
CA THR A 118 7.02 6.19 3.21
C THR A 118 5.95 6.27 2.13
N CYS A 119 6.23 5.75 0.94
CA CYS A 119 5.23 5.65 -0.15
C CYS A 119 4.04 4.77 0.27
N ASN A 120 4.27 3.64 0.95
CA ASN A 120 3.22 2.76 1.43
C ASN A 120 2.34 3.43 2.50
N ASN A 121 2.95 4.14 3.46
CA ASN A 121 2.20 4.91 4.47
C ASN A 121 1.33 6.00 3.83
N TYR A 122 1.83 6.67 2.78
CA TYR A 122 1.02 7.61 2.01
C TYR A 122 -0.13 6.90 1.27
N LEU A 123 0.12 5.73 0.67
CA LEU A 123 -0.90 4.93 0.01
C LEU A 123 -2.03 4.54 0.98
N ILE A 124 -1.68 4.07 2.18
CA ILE A 124 -2.65 3.75 3.24
C ILE A 124 -3.50 4.98 3.58
N TRP A 125 -2.89 6.16 3.74
CA TRP A 125 -3.63 7.40 3.96
C TRP A 125 -4.57 7.75 2.79
N LEU A 126 -4.12 7.61 1.54
CA LEU A 126 -4.97 7.80 0.36
C LEU A 126 -6.19 6.87 0.37
N ILE A 127 -5.99 5.60 0.67
CA ILE A 127 -7.07 4.61 0.71
C ILE A 127 -8.07 4.94 1.82
N LEU A 128 -7.60 5.37 3.00
CA LEU A 128 -8.49 5.83 4.08
C LEU A 128 -9.31 7.04 3.64
N THR A 129 -8.67 8.03 3.01
CA THR A 129 -9.34 9.24 2.51
C THR A 129 -10.41 8.90 1.47
N VAL A 130 -10.09 8.07 0.47
CA VAL A 130 -11.03 7.62 -0.56
C VAL A 130 -12.20 6.84 0.05
N ASN A 131 -11.94 5.96 1.02
CA ASN A 131 -13.00 5.21 1.69
C ASN A 131 -13.92 6.11 2.51
N LEU A 132 -13.39 7.07 3.26
CA LEU A 132 -14.20 8.03 4.02
C LEU A 132 -15.06 8.91 3.10
N PHE A 133 -14.53 9.30 1.93
CA PHE A 133 -15.31 9.95 0.89
C PHE A 133 -16.49 9.08 0.43
N PHE A 134 -16.25 7.84 0.03
CA PHE A 134 -17.34 6.97 -0.44
C PHE A 134 -18.35 6.61 0.65
N ILE A 135 -17.90 6.45 1.91
CA ILE A 135 -18.81 6.29 3.05
C ILE A 135 -19.72 7.51 3.18
N THR A 136 -19.15 8.72 3.10
CA THR A 136 -19.91 9.98 3.12
C THR A 136 -20.97 10.01 2.01
N MET A 137 -20.58 9.71 0.77
CA MET A 137 -21.48 9.79 -0.39
C MET A 137 -22.55 8.70 -0.41
N PHE A 138 -22.26 7.50 0.09
CA PHE A 138 -23.16 6.35 -0.05
C PHE A 138 -23.96 6.00 1.21
N LEU A 139 -23.66 6.59 2.37
CA LEU A 139 -24.31 6.21 3.63
C LEU A 139 -25.83 6.31 3.54
N LYS A 140 -26.36 7.42 3.03
CA LYS A 140 -27.80 7.66 2.96
C LYS A 140 -28.50 6.67 2.03
N LEU A 141 -27.86 6.34 0.90
CA LEU A 141 -28.39 5.40 -0.08
C LEU A 141 -28.35 3.94 0.40
N LEU A 142 -27.28 3.55 1.10
CA LEU A 142 -27.12 2.18 1.62
C LEU A 142 -27.73 1.97 2.99
N THR A 143 -28.10 3.05 3.69
CA THR A 143 -28.37 3.08 5.14
C THR A 143 -27.15 2.70 6.00
N SER A 144 -27.20 3.00 7.29
CA SER A 144 -26.16 2.61 8.24
C SER A 144 -25.94 1.09 8.28
N ILE A 145 -27.02 0.30 8.19
CA ILE A 145 -26.94 -1.17 8.20
C ILE A 145 -26.23 -1.69 6.95
N GLY A 146 -26.62 -1.20 5.77
CA GLY A 146 -26.00 -1.60 4.51
C GLY A 146 -24.52 -1.21 4.46
N MET A 147 -24.17 0.00 4.94
CA MET A 147 -22.78 0.44 5.04
C MET A 147 -21.95 -0.46 5.98
N ILE A 148 -22.47 -0.81 7.16
CA ILE A 148 -21.80 -1.72 8.10
C ILE A 148 -21.55 -3.09 7.45
N ILE A 149 -22.54 -3.65 6.75
CA ILE A 149 -22.39 -4.94 6.04
C ILE A 149 -21.25 -4.86 5.02
N VAL A 150 -21.18 -3.78 4.23
CA VAL A 150 -20.11 -3.58 3.24
C VAL A 150 -18.73 -3.54 3.89
N LEU A 151 -18.59 -2.78 4.98
CA LEU A 151 -17.32 -2.66 5.71
C LEU A 151 -16.90 -4.00 6.35
N ILE A 152 -17.85 -4.77 6.89
CA ILE A 152 -17.59 -6.12 7.42
C ILE A 152 -17.12 -7.05 6.30
N LEU A 153 -17.79 -7.04 5.14
CA LEU A 153 -17.39 -7.87 4.00
C LEU A 153 -15.98 -7.54 3.51
N LEU A 154 -15.65 -6.26 3.35
CA LEU A 154 -14.30 -5.82 2.99
C LEU A 154 -13.26 -6.24 4.03
N THR A 155 -13.60 -6.15 5.32
CA THR A 155 -12.72 -6.59 6.41
C THR A 155 -12.49 -8.10 6.39
N ILE A 156 -13.53 -8.90 6.14
CA ILE A 156 -13.43 -10.37 5.99
C ILE A 156 -12.53 -10.72 4.81
N VAL A 157 -12.72 -10.08 3.66
CA VAL A 157 -11.87 -10.29 2.47
C VAL A 157 -10.41 -9.94 2.80
N GLY A 158 -10.17 -8.78 3.43
CA GLY A 158 -8.85 -8.36 3.89
C GLY A 158 -8.20 -9.39 4.81
N TYR A 159 -8.92 -9.85 5.82
CA TYR A 159 -8.46 -10.87 6.76
C TYR A 159 -8.09 -12.18 6.05
N ILE A 160 -8.96 -12.68 5.16
CA ILE A 160 -8.73 -13.94 4.43
C ILE A 160 -7.47 -13.83 3.56
N VAL A 161 -7.30 -12.72 2.84
CA VAL A 161 -6.16 -12.46 1.97
C VAL A 161 -4.86 -12.37 2.77
N ILE A 162 -4.84 -11.52 3.80
CA ILE A 162 -3.64 -11.32 4.65
C ILE A 162 -3.27 -12.62 5.35
N ARG A 163 -4.24 -13.34 5.94
CA ARG A 163 -4.00 -14.63 6.60
C ARG A 163 -3.44 -15.65 5.61
N SER A 164 -4.01 -15.74 4.41
CA SER A 164 -3.52 -16.66 3.38
C SER A 164 -2.09 -16.36 2.99
N LYS A 165 -1.73 -15.09 2.78
CA LYS A 165 -0.37 -14.72 2.42
C LYS A 165 0.61 -14.89 3.58
N CYS A 166 0.24 -14.52 4.80
CA CYS A 166 1.05 -14.80 6.00
C CYS A 166 1.33 -16.29 6.17
N ASN A 167 0.33 -17.15 5.97
CA ASN A 167 0.52 -18.60 6.00
C ASN A 167 1.45 -19.07 4.87
N SER A 168 1.26 -18.56 3.65
CA SER A 168 2.17 -18.88 2.54
C SER A 168 3.61 -18.47 2.83
N LEU A 169 3.84 -17.33 3.48
CA LEU A 169 5.17 -16.89 3.88
C LEU A 169 5.72 -17.78 5.00
N ASN A 170 4.94 -18.09 6.04
CA ASN A 170 5.37 -19.00 7.10
C ASN A 170 5.82 -20.37 6.55
N ILE A 171 5.09 -20.94 5.59
CA ILE A 171 5.45 -22.23 4.98
C ILE A 171 6.73 -22.11 4.16
N LYS A 172 6.78 -21.17 3.22
CA LYS A 172 7.91 -21.03 2.27
C LYS A 172 9.19 -20.51 2.92
N MET A 173 9.04 -19.57 3.84
CA MET A 173 10.18 -18.87 4.46
C MET A 173 10.72 -19.64 5.67
N LEU A 174 9.84 -20.16 6.53
CA LEU A 174 10.25 -20.82 7.78
C LEU A 174 10.38 -22.34 7.65
N ASN A 175 10.12 -22.92 6.47
CA ASN A 175 10.04 -24.36 6.24
C ASN A 175 9.08 -25.07 7.22
N ILE A 176 8.03 -24.37 7.66
CA ILE A 176 6.99 -24.97 8.49
C ILE A 176 6.18 -25.89 7.58
N LYS A 177 6.39 -27.20 7.72
CA LYS A 177 5.56 -28.22 7.06
C LYS A 177 4.15 -28.12 7.62
N ASP A 178 3.26 -27.46 6.89
CA ASP A 178 1.83 -27.48 7.21
C ASP A 178 1.11 -28.53 6.36
N LYS A 179 0.24 -29.31 7.01
CA LYS A 179 -0.51 -30.43 6.40
C LYS A 179 -1.73 -29.95 5.58
N GLU A 180 -2.06 -28.66 5.60
CA GLU A 180 -3.30 -28.16 5.01
C GLU A 180 -3.06 -27.42 3.69
N LYS A 181 -3.30 -28.15 2.58
CA LYS A 181 -3.47 -27.58 1.24
C LYS A 181 -4.82 -26.84 1.20
N HIS A 182 -4.86 -25.62 1.75
CA HIS A 182 -6.12 -24.89 1.91
C HIS A 182 -6.79 -24.51 0.58
N LYS A 183 -8.06 -24.89 0.41
CA LYS A 183 -8.97 -24.44 -0.67
C LYS A 183 -9.01 -22.91 -0.85
N VAL A 184 -8.76 -22.16 0.23
CA VAL A 184 -8.72 -20.69 0.28
C VAL A 184 -7.68 -20.08 -0.68
N GLY A 185 -6.50 -20.71 -0.82
CA GLY A 185 -5.47 -20.22 -1.73
C GLY A 185 -5.88 -20.30 -3.20
N GLY A 186 -6.68 -21.32 -3.56
CA GLY A 186 -7.25 -21.46 -4.91
C GLY A 186 -8.29 -20.38 -5.22
N PHE A 187 -9.14 -20.02 -4.25
CA PHE A 187 -10.13 -18.96 -4.39
C PHE A 187 -9.48 -17.58 -4.56
N ILE A 188 -8.48 -17.25 -3.73
CA ILE A 188 -7.73 -15.98 -3.86
C ILE A 188 -7.02 -15.91 -5.21
N LYS A 189 -6.40 -17.01 -5.67
CA LYS A 189 -5.76 -17.06 -6.99
C LYS A 189 -6.75 -16.77 -8.13
N LYS A 190 -7.98 -17.29 -8.03
CA LYS A 190 -9.06 -16.97 -8.98
C LYS A 190 -9.45 -15.50 -8.93
N ILE A 191 -9.55 -14.90 -7.75
CA ILE A 191 -9.84 -13.46 -7.61
C ILE A 191 -8.73 -12.62 -8.25
N ILE A 192 -7.45 -12.90 -7.94
CA ILE A 192 -6.31 -12.19 -8.53
C ILE A 192 -6.36 -12.26 -10.05
N GLN A 193 -6.59 -13.46 -10.60
CA GLN A 193 -6.70 -13.66 -12.04
C GLN A 193 -7.89 -12.91 -12.63
N MET A 194 -9.04 -12.91 -11.95
CA MET A 194 -10.23 -12.19 -12.41
C MET A 194 -10.00 -10.67 -12.44
N VAL A 195 -9.38 -10.11 -11.40
CA VAL A 195 -9.03 -8.68 -11.33
C VAL A 195 -8.07 -8.31 -12.47
N MET A 196 -7.02 -9.11 -12.69
CA MET A 196 -6.04 -8.85 -13.76
C MET A 196 -6.61 -9.05 -15.17
N SER A 197 -7.50 -10.04 -15.36
CA SER A 197 -8.04 -10.38 -16.68
C SER A 197 -9.24 -9.53 -17.10
N TYR A 198 -10.11 -9.12 -16.16
CA TYR A 198 -11.41 -8.53 -16.50
C TYR A 198 -11.62 -7.11 -15.96
N GLY A 199 -10.66 -6.57 -15.19
CA GLY A 199 -10.77 -5.22 -14.64
C GLY A 199 -11.00 -4.14 -15.71
N TRP A 200 -10.41 -4.30 -16.89
CA TRP A 200 -10.57 -3.39 -18.04
C TRP A 200 -11.85 -3.64 -18.85
N ILE A 201 -12.38 -4.87 -18.87
CA ILE A 201 -13.61 -5.22 -19.60
C ILE A 201 -14.83 -4.55 -18.97
N VAL A 202 -14.88 -4.50 -17.62
CA VAL A 202 -15.92 -3.75 -16.89
C VAL A 202 -15.88 -2.27 -17.25
N VAL A 203 -14.69 -1.68 -17.36
CA VAL A 203 -14.50 -0.27 -17.77
C VAL A 203 -15.01 -0.04 -19.20
N ILE A 204 -14.68 -0.92 -20.14
CA ILE A 204 -15.12 -0.81 -21.54
C ILE A 204 -16.64 -0.97 -21.67
N ILE A 205 -17.26 -1.92 -20.96
CA ILE A 205 -18.71 -2.12 -20.99
C ILE A 205 -19.45 -0.87 -20.48
N VAL A 206 -18.95 -0.25 -19.40
CA VAL A 206 -19.52 0.99 -18.86
C VAL A 206 -19.35 2.17 -19.83
N MET A 207 -18.21 2.25 -20.53
CA MET A 207 -17.98 3.27 -21.56
C MET A 207 -18.92 3.12 -22.77
N ILE A 208 -19.10 1.88 -23.27
CA ILE A 208 -20.01 1.59 -24.38
C ILE A 208 -21.48 1.87 -23.98
N TRP A 209 -21.87 1.51 -22.76
CA TRP A 209 -23.21 1.77 -22.24
C TRP A 209 -23.52 3.28 -22.18
N LYS A 210 -22.59 4.09 -21.66
CA LYS A 210 -22.73 5.56 -21.62
C LYS A 210 -22.76 6.21 -23.00
N PHE A 211 -22.11 5.60 -23.99
CA PHE A 211 -22.15 6.07 -25.37
C PHE A 211 -23.50 5.78 -26.05
N ILE A 212 -24.11 4.61 -25.76
CA ILE A 212 -25.37 4.17 -26.37
C ILE A 212 -26.61 4.79 -25.68
N PHE A 213 -26.55 5.06 -24.37
CA PHE A 213 -27.67 5.63 -23.61
C PHE A 213 -27.27 6.93 -22.87
N PRO A 214 -27.19 8.07 -23.57
CA PRO A 214 -27.05 9.38 -22.92
C PRO A 214 -28.33 9.66 -22.11
N SER A 215 -28.22 9.97 -20.81
CA SER A 215 -29.36 10.14 -19.91
C SER A 215 -30.33 11.24 -20.37
N GLY A 216 -31.60 10.89 -20.56
CA GLY A 216 -32.70 11.84 -20.79
C GLY A 216 -33.19 12.55 -19.50
N ASN A 217 -33.97 13.62 -19.70
CA ASN A 217 -34.40 14.65 -18.72
C ASN A 217 -35.25 14.19 -17.51
N THR A 218 -34.86 13.16 -16.77
CA THR A 218 -35.47 12.80 -15.48
C THR A 218 -34.40 12.63 -14.40
N PRO A 219 -34.44 13.37 -13.27
CA PRO A 219 -33.55 13.17 -12.14
C PRO A 219 -34.03 11.95 -11.34
N ARG A 220 -33.90 10.76 -11.92
CA ARG A 220 -33.78 9.53 -11.14
C ARG A 220 -32.29 9.33 -10.93
N THR A 221 -31.88 9.16 -9.68
CA THR A 221 -30.62 8.49 -9.32
C THR A 221 -30.40 7.35 -10.32
N ASP A 222 -29.47 7.52 -11.26
CA ASP A 222 -29.24 6.52 -12.30
C ASP A 222 -28.68 5.28 -11.57
N MET A 223 -29.58 4.36 -11.24
CA MET A 223 -29.31 3.21 -10.38
C MET A 223 -28.18 2.36 -10.98
N ILE A 224 -28.08 2.34 -12.31
CA ILE A 224 -27.00 1.69 -13.05
C ILE A 224 -25.69 2.45 -12.82
N GLY A 225 -25.71 3.78 -12.97
CA GLY A 225 -24.58 4.66 -12.64
C GLY A 225 -24.08 4.46 -11.21
N PHE A 226 -24.97 4.43 -10.22
CA PHE A 226 -24.62 4.15 -8.83
C PHE A 226 -24.00 2.76 -8.66
N ILE A 227 -24.65 1.70 -9.15
CA ILE A 227 -24.14 0.32 -9.05
C ILE A 227 -22.73 0.21 -9.63
N ASN A 228 -22.45 0.88 -10.75
CA ASN A 228 -21.14 0.87 -11.39
C ASN A 228 -20.07 1.54 -10.51
N ILE A 229 -20.34 2.74 -9.98
CA ILE A 229 -19.38 3.44 -9.11
C ILE A 229 -19.17 2.66 -7.80
N PHE A 230 -20.24 2.14 -7.22
CA PHE A 230 -20.19 1.33 -6.01
C PHE A 230 -19.37 0.04 -6.22
N ALA A 231 -19.61 -0.70 -7.31
CA ALA A 231 -18.84 -1.88 -7.66
C ALA A 231 -17.35 -1.55 -7.90
N MET A 232 -17.05 -0.42 -8.55
CA MET A 232 -15.68 0.05 -8.75
C MET A 232 -14.98 0.37 -7.42
N TRP A 233 -15.68 0.99 -6.47
CA TRP A 233 -15.15 1.25 -5.13
C TRP A 233 -14.81 -0.04 -4.36
N ILE A 234 -15.68 -1.06 -4.43
CA ILE A 234 -15.41 -2.38 -3.85
C ILE A 234 -14.22 -3.05 -4.53
N ALA A 235 -14.18 -3.05 -5.87
CA ALA A 235 -13.08 -3.64 -6.63
C ALA A 235 -11.74 -2.96 -6.33
N PHE A 236 -11.72 -1.62 -6.21
CA PHE A 236 -10.56 -0.84 -5.83
C PHE A 236 -10.02 -1.27 -4.45
N ASN A 237 -10.89 -1.40 -3.45
CA ASN A 237 -10.50 -1.88 -2.12
C ASN A 237 -9.91 -3.29 -2.16
N ILE A 238 -10.51 -4.21 -2.92
CA ILE A 238 -9.98 -5.58 -3.07
C ILE A 238 -8.61 -5.56 -3.74
N ALA A 239 -8.44 -4.76 -4.80
CA ALA A 239 -7.16 -4.64 -5.51
C ALA A 239 -6.05 -4.10 -4.59
N VAL A 240 -6.38 -3.09 -3.79
CA VAL A 240 -5.50 -2.52 -2.76
C VAL A 240 -5.12 -3.57 -1.71
N ILE A 241 -6.09 -4.32 -1.17
CA ILE A 241 -5.85 -5.40 -0.21
C ILE A 241 -4.88 -6.44 -0.78
N LEU A 242 -5.06 -6.82 -2.05
CA LEU A 242 -4.18 -7.75 -2.74
C LEU A 242 -2.76 -7.17 -2.92
N ALA A 243 -2.66 -5.90 -3.31
CA ALA A 243 -1.37 -5.22 -3.45
C ALA A 243 -0.62 -5.12 -2.12
N GLU A 244 -1.30 -4.71 -1.05
CA GLU A 244 -0.73 -4.66 0.31
C GLU A 244 -0.23 -6.04 0.74
N ALA A 245 -1.06 -7.09 0.61
CA ALA A 245 -0.68 -8.42 1.06
C ALA A 245 0.42 -9.06 0.21
N TYR A 246 0.34 -9.00 -1.11
CA TYR A 246 1.21 -9.77 -2.01
C TYR A 246 2.42 -9.00 -2.54
N LEU A 247 2.36 -7.67 -2.59
CA LEU A 247 3.42 -6.82 -3.15
C LEU A 247 4.16 -6.05 -2.05
N PHE A 248 3.44 -5.19 -1.32
CA PHE A 248 4.07 -4.29 -0.35
C PHE A 248 4.54 -5.02 0.90
N PHE A 249 3.67 -5.81 1.54
CA PHE A 249 4.01 -6.51 2.77
C PHE A 249 5.24 -7.42 2.67
N PRO A 250 5.39 -8.30 1.66
CA PRO A 250 6.57 -9.17 1.56
C PRO A 250 7.84 -8.40 1.23
N TYR A 251 7.75 -7.36 0.40
CA TYR A 251 8.88 -6.48 0.11
C TYR A 251 9.31 -5.70 1.36
N LEU A 252 8.36 -5.16 2.12
CA LEU A 252 8.66 -4.45 3.36
C LEU A 252 9.21 -5.40 4.43
N LEU A 253 8.74 -6.64 4.47
CA LEU A 253 9.28 -7.69 5.33
C LEU A 253 10.74 -8.02 4.98
N HIS A 254 11.08 -8.08 3.68
CA HIS A 254 12.46 -8.23 3.23
C HIS A 254 13.34 -7.06 3.72
N GLY A 255 12.88 -5.81 3.58
CA GLY A 255 13.58 -4.65 4.10
C GLY A 255 13.74 -4.64 5.63
N TYR A 256 12.74 -5.13 6.38
CA TYR A 256 12.84 -5.36 7.82
C TYR A 256 13.98 -6.34 8.15
N TYR A 257 14.08 -7.46 7.42
CA TYR A 257 15.14 -8.43 7.64
C TYR A 257 16.53 -7.94 7.24
N LYS A 258 16.62 -7.18 6.15
CA LYS A 258 17.86 -6.50 5.75
C LYS A 258 18.33 -5.49 6.79
N HIS A 259 17.42 -4.85 7.52
CA HIS A 259 17.77 -4.01 8.67
C HIS A 259 18.17 -4.84 9.90
N LYS A 260 17.47 -5.95 10.16
CA LYS A 260 17.70 -6.82 11.33
C LYS A 260 19.02 -7.59 11.26
N TYR A 261 19.36 -8.13 10.09
CA TYR A 261 20.55 -8.95 9.81
C TYR A 261 21.49 -8.21 8.85
N SER A 262 21.78 -6.95 9.17
CA SER A 262 22.45 -6.03 8.24
C SER A 262 23.84 -6.50 7.82
N GLU A 263 24.63 -7.06 8.72
CA GLU A 263 25.98 -7.56 8.40
C GLU A 263 25.91 -8.86 7.59
N GLU A 264 25.02 -9.77 7.95
CA GLU A 264 24.85 -11.04 7.24
C GLU A 264 24.36 -10.81 5.80
N TYR A 265 23.40 -9.90 5.61
CA TYR A 265 22.96 -9.49 4.27
C TYR A 265 24.06 -8.76 3.49
N ARG A 266 24.87 -7.91 4.15
CA ARG A 266 26.00 -7.25 3.51
C ARG A 266 27.01 -8.25 2.97
N ASN A 267 27.39 -9.22 3.81
CA ASN A 267 28.34 -10.28 3.44
C ASN A 267 27.76 -11.18 2.35
N PHE A 268 26.48 -11.55 2.43
CA PHE A 268 25.79 -12.31 1.40
C PHE A 268 25.72 -11.58 0.06
N GLU A 269 25.51 -10.25 0.07
CA GLU A 269 25.54 -9.42 -1.14
C GLU A 269 26.97 -9.06 -1.60
N GLY A 270 28.01 -9.50 -0.89
CA GLY A 270 29.41 -9.25 -1.23
C GLY A 270 29.82 -7.77 -1.19
N LYS A 271 29.19 -6.97 -0.32
CA LYS A 271 29.42 -5.52 -0.24
C LYS A 271 30.38 -5.15 0.89
N THR A 272 31.24 -4.17 0.64
CA THR A 272 32.08 -3.58 1.70
C THR A 272 31.22 -2.79 2.70
N GLN A 273 31.74 -2.57 3.91
CA GLN A 273 31.07 -1.73 4.91
C GLN A 273 30.78 -0.31 4.37
N LEU A 274 31.70 0.23 3.56
CA LEU A 274 31.55 1.55 2.95
C LEU A 274 30.43 1.56 1.90
N GLU A 275 30.34 0.57 1.03
CA GLU A 275 29.28 0.45 0.02
C GLU A 275 27.90 0.23 0.65
N TRP A 276 27.84 -0.57 1.72
CA TRP A 276 26.59 -0.91 2.38
C TRP A 276 26.02 0.25 3.20
N TYR A 277 26.82 0.78 4.10
CA TYR A 277 26.38 1.80 5.05
C TYR A 277 26.50 3.21 4.48
N GLY A 278 27.42 3.42 3.53
CA GLY A 278 27.81 4.72 3.01
C GLY A 278 28.81 5.44 3.93
N GLU A 279 29.62 6.29 3.31
CA GLU A 279 30.73 7.02 3.94
C GLU A 279 30.34 7.73 5.26
N LYS A 280 29.20 8.43 5.29
CA LYS A 280 28.77 9.18 6.47
C LYS A 280 28.46 8.28 7.67
N TYR A 281 27.92 7.08 7.45
CA TYR A 281 27.65 6.15 8.54
C TYR A 281 28.92 5.45 8.96
N PHE A 282 29.71 4.97 7.99
CA PHE A 282 30.98 4.31 8.24
C PHE A 282 31.89 5.17 9.10
N ASN A 283 32.14 6.43 8.70
CA ASN A 283 33.00 7.36 9.43
C ASN A 283 32.49 7.71 10.83
N LYS A 284 31.17 7.63 11.06
CA LYS A 284 30.56 8.01 12.35
C LYS A 284 30.41 6.83 13.32
N HIS A 285 30.23 5.62 12.80
CA HIS A 285 29.76 4.48 13.59
C HIS A 285 30.61 3.21 13.48
N ILE A 286 31.55 3.14 12.52
CA ILE A 286 32.32 1.92 12.23
C ILE A 286 33.82 2.20 12.27
N LYS A 287 34.29 3.26 11.61
CA LYS A 287 35.71 3.60 11.54
C LYS A 287 36.32 3.78 12.93
N GLY A 288 37.43 3.09 13.19
CA GLY A 288 38.16 3.08 14.47
C GLY A 288 37.49 2.28 15.58
N THR A 289 36.44 1.51 15.27
CA THR A 289 35.78 0.61 16.23
C THR A 289 36.21 -0.83 16.00
N ASP A 290 35.89 -1.70 16.96
CA ASP A 290 36.03 -3.17 16.87
C ASP A 290 35.24 -3.79 15.71
N LYS A 291 34.32 -3.04 15.09
CA LYS A 291 33.51 -3.48 13.95
C LYS A 291 34.16 -3.20 12.60
N GLU A 292 35.21 -2.39 12.52
CA GLU A 292 35.85 -2.06 11.24
C GLU A 292 36.50 -3.30 10.64
N GLU A 293 36.07 -3.69 9.44
CA GLU A 293 36.70 -4.77 8.69
C GLU A 293 37.96 -4.24 8.00
N ILE A 294 39.11 -4.82 8.34
CA ILE A 294 40.37 -4.56 7.64
C ILE A 294 40.42 -5.51 6.45
N TYR A 295 40.12 -4.97 5.26
CA TYR A 295 40.39 -5.69 4.02
C TYR A 295 41.91 -5.63 3.78
N ASN A 296 42.60 -6.76 3.99
CA ASN A 296 43.97 -6.89 3.52
C ASN A 296 43.89 -6.95 1.98
N GLU A 297 44.46 -5.94 1.32
CA GLU A 297 44.67 -5.93 -0.14
C GLU A 297 45.57 -7.10 -0.59
#